data_AF-X1E7T4-F1
#
_entry.id   AF-X1E7T4-F1
#
_cell.length_a   1.000
_cell.length_b   1.000
_cell.length_c   1.000
_cell.angle_alpha   90.00
_cell.angle_beta   90.00
_cell.angle_gamma   90.00
#
_symmetry.space_group_name_H-M   'P 1'
#
loop_
_entity.id
_entity.type
_entity.pdbx_description
1 polymer ?
#
loop_
_entity_poly.entity_id
_entity_poly.type
_entity_poly.pdbx_seq_one_letter_code
_entity_poly.pdbx_strand_id
1 'polypeptide(L)'
;MQHYAQLNQHNHLKTVQPTFSVRVHESTPEELIIKTGEAIKAGASIALYNDDVMIPGLVNLGYTLKDAREYAPIGCVEPAHPCKTLGCTNATQINLVKCLELTLNNGVDMFTRKKYGIENSKKI
;
A
#
# COMPACT_ATOMS: atom_id res chain seq x y z
N MET A 1 20.63 -11.63 -12.48
CA MET A 1 20.32 -13.08 -12.51
C MET A 1 19.47 -13.55 -11.32
N GLN A 2 19.73 -13.12 -10.08
CA GLN A 2 18.96 -13.56 -8.89
C GLN A 2 17.47 -13.16 -8.87
N HIS A 3 17.11 -11.93 -9.27
CA HIS A 3 15.72 -11.46 -9.19
C HIS A 3 14.73 -12.25 -10.06
N TYR A 4 15.19 -12.75 -11.22
CA TYR A 4 14.35 -13.58 -12.11
C TYR A 4 14.06 -14.97 -11.52
N ALA A 5 14.98 -15.54 -10.74
CA ALA A 5 14.77 -16.84 -10.11
C ALA A 5 13.61 -16.79 -9.10
N GLN A 6 13.54 -15.73 -8.31
CA GLN A 6 12.48 -15.53 -7.31
C GLN A 6 11.11 -15.33 -7.96
N LEU A 7 11.03 -14.50 -9.02
CA LEU A 7 9.79 -14.31 -9.78
C LEU A 7 9.30 -15.62 -10.41
N ASN A 8 10.21 -16.40 -11.00
CA ASN A 8 9.86 -17.69 -11.60
C ASN A 8 9.38 -18.69 -10.56
N GLN A 9 10.02 -18.75 -9.40
CA GLN A 9 9.60 -19.61 -8.29
C GLN A 9 8.22 -19.20 -7.75
N HIS A 10 7.99 -17.90 -7.55
CA HIS A 10 6.69 -17.41 -7.08
C HIS A 10 5.57 -17.72 -8.08
N ASN A 11 5.81 -17.52 -9.37
CA ASN A 11 4.86 -17.87 -10.42
C ASN A 11 4.63 -19.39 -10.52
N HIS A 12 5.61 -20.21 -10.18
CA HIS A 12 5.45 -21.66 -10.16
C HIS A 12 4.61 -22.12 -8.95
N LEU A 13 4.90 -21.59 -7.76
CA LEU A 13 4.27 -22.00 -6.52
C LEU A 13 2.85 -21.43 -6.35
N LYS A 14 2.64 -20.16 -6.75
CA LYS A 14 1.38 -19.41 -6.61
C LYS A 14 0.76 -19.50 -5.22
N THR A 15 1.59 -19.53 -4.18
CA THR A 15 1.12 -19.52 -2.80
C THR A 15 0.65 -18.11 -2.42
N VAL A 16 -0.29 -18.06 -1.48
CA VAL A 16 -0.81 -16.78 -0.94
C VAL A 16 0.27 -16.05 -0.13
N GLN A 17 1.22 -16.81 0.43
CA GLN A 17 2.32 -16.29 1.23
C GLN A 17 3.67 -16.83 0.73
N PRO A 18 4.75 -16.02 0.81
CA PRO A 18 4.75 -14.60 1.21
C PRO A 18 4.09 -13.72 0.14
N THR A 19 3.68 -12.50 0.51
CA THR A 19 3.32 -11.49 -0.48
C THR A 19 4.54 -11.14 -1.33
N PHE A 20 4.45 -11.37 -2.64
CA PHE A 20 5.52 -11.06 -3.58
C PHE A 20 5.30 -9.67 -4.17
N SER A 21 6.35 -8.86 -4.17
CA SER A 21 6.29 -7.50 -4.71
C SER A 21 7.41 -7.25 -5.72
N VAL A 22 7.09 -6.44 -6.73
CA VAL A 22 8.05 -5.96 -7.74
C VAL A 22 8.03 -4.44 -7.72
N ARG A 23 9.20 -3.86 -7.47
CA ARG A 23 9.43 -2.41 -7.57
C ARG A 23 9.77 -2.05 -9.00
N VAL A 24 9.17 -0.96 -9.50
CA VAL A 24 9.33 -0.46 -10.86
C VAL A 24 9.67 1.02 -10.82
N HIS A 25 10.57 1.41 -11.72
CA HIS A 25 11.01 2.78 -11.98
C HIS A 25 11.30 2.92 -13.48
N GLU A 26 11.53 4.15 -13.94
CA GLU A 26 11.78 4.46 -15.36
C GLU A 26 12.85 3.57 -16.04
N SER A 27 13.93 3.23 -15.33
CA SER A 27 15.03 2.40 -15.87
C SER A 27 14.89 0.90 -15.59
N THR A 28 13.70 0.45 -15.17
CA THR A 28 13.45 -0.98 -14.96
C THR A 28 13.56 -1.74 -16.28
N PRO A 29 14.29 -2.87 -16.35
CA PRO A 29 14.40 -3.65 -17.58
C PRO A 29 13.02 -4.07 -18.11
N GLU A 30 12.76 -3.81 -19.38
CA GLU A 30 11.49 -4.15 -20.04
C GLU A 30 11.15 -5.64 -19.90
N GLU A 31 12.15 -6.51 -19.99
CA GLU A 31 12.01 -7.95 -19.79
C GLU A 31 11.40 -8.30 -18.42
N LEU A 32 11.81 -7.60 -17.35
CA LEU A 32 11.26 -7.82 -16.01
C LEU A 32 9.79 -7.42 -15.93
N ILE A 33 9.43 -6.31 -16.58
CA ILE A 33 8.04 -5.81 -16.65
C ILE A 33 7.17 -6.84 -17.38
N ILE A 34 7.60 -7.30 -18.55
CA ILE A 34 6.89 -8.30 -19.36
C ILE A 34 6.71 -9.60 -18.57
N LYS A 35 7.78 -10.16 -17.99
CA LYS A 35 7.70 -11.40 -17.20
C LYS A 35 6.79 -11.27 -15.98
N THR A 36 6.80 -10.11 -15.33
CA THR A 36 5.91 -9.86 -14.20
C THR A 36 4.45 -9.83 -14.66
N GLY A 37 4.16 -9.17 -15.79
CA GLY A 37 2.84 -9.18 -16.41
C GLY A 37 2.36 -10.58 -16.81
N GLU A 38 3.25 -11.41 -17.36
CA GLU A 38 2.96 -12.81 -17.69
C GLU A 38 2.63 -13.64 -16.44
N ALA A 39 3.37 -13.45 -15.34
CA ALA A 39 3.11 -14.12 -14.06
C ALA A 39 1.74 -13.71 -13.48
N ILE A 40 1.43 -12.41 -13.48
CA ILE A 40 0.11 -11.90 -13.05
C ILE A 40 -1.00 -12.51 -13.92
N LYS A 41 -0.83 -12.50 -15.24
CA LYS A 41 -1.77 -13.12 -16.19
C LYS A 41 -1.97 -14.62 -15.92
N ALA A 42 -0.91 -15.31 -15.51
CA ALA A 42 -0.97 -16.73 -15.13
C ALA A 42 -1.62 -16.96 -13.75
N GLY A 43 -1.99 -15.91 -13.02
CA GLY A 43 -2.66 -15.99 -11.72
C GLY A 43 -1.73 -15.90 -10.50
N ALA A 44 -0.47 -15.52 -10.69
CA ALA A 44 0.40 -15.19 -9.55
C ALA A 44 -0.05 -13.87 -8.91
N SER A 45 -0.22 -13.87 -7.59
CA SER A 45 -0.49 -12.64 -6.83
C SER A 45 0.80 -11.85 -6.65
N ILE A 46 0.92 -10.70 -7.31
CA ILE A 46 2.10 -9.83 -7.28
C ILE A 46 1.64 -8.38 -7.07
N ALA A 47 2.25 -7.71 -6.09
CA ALA A 47 2.06 -6.28 -5.87
C ALA A 47 3.12 -5.45 -6.60
N LEU A 48 2.70 -4.44 -7.37
CA LEU A 48 3.59 -3.54 -8.09
C LEU A 48 3.76 -2.22 -7.32
N TYR A 49 4.99 -1.75 -7.19
CA TYR A 49 5.32 -0.51 -6.48
C TYR A 49 6.08 0.46 -7.39
N ASN A 50 5.57 1.68 -7.52
CA ASN A 50 6.20 2.72 -8.33
C ASN A 50 7.20 3.53 -7.50
N ASP A 51 8.48 3.32 -7.73
CA ASP A 51 9.59 4.00 -7.04
C ASP A 51 9.60 5.51 -7.32
N ASP A 52 9.11 5.96 -8.48
CA ASP A 52 9.04 7.39 -8.85
C ASP A 52 8.06 8.17 -7.97
N VAL A 53 7.14 7.46 -7.30
CA VAL A 53 6.19 8.03 -6.32
C VAL A 53 6.62 7.70 -4.89
N MET A 54 7.01 6.44 -4.64
CA MET A 54 7.31 5.95 -3.29
C MET A 54 8.55 6.62 -2.69
N ILE A 55 9.64 6.75 -3.47
CA ILE A 55 10.89 7.32 -2.96
C ILE A 55 10.73 8.80 -2.59
N PRO A 56 10.16 9.69 -3.44
CA PRO A 56 9.91 11.07 -3.05
C PRO A 56 8.96 11.18 -1.85
N GLY A 57 7.93 10.32 -1.78
CA GLY A 57 7.02 10.27 -0.64
C GLY A 57 7.73 9.98 0.68
N LEU A 58 8.63 8.98 0.70
CA LEU A 58 9.42 8.64 1.88
C LEU A 58 10.41 9.76 2.26
N VAL A 59 11.04 10.40 1.29
CA VAL A 59 11.91 11.56 1.56
C VAL A 59 11.11 12.70 2.19
N ASN A 60 9.89 12.97 1.70
CA ASN A 60 8.99 13.96 2.29
C ASN A 60 8.55 13.61 3.72
N LEU A 61 8.55 12.32 4.09
CA LEU A 61 8.31 11.84 5.45
C LEU A 61 9.56 11.90 6.35
N GLY A 62 10.69 12.42 5.85
CA GLY A 62 11.92 12.63 6.62
C GLY A 62 12.98 11.54 6.46
N TYR A 63 12.82 10.60 5.53
CA TYR A 63 13.85 9.61 5.24
C TYR A 63 15.02 10.27 4.51
N THR A 64 16.24 9.79 4.76
CA THR A 64 17.35 10.11 3.85
C THR A 64 17.06 9.50 2.48
N LEU A 65 17.54 10.11 1.39
CA LEU A 65 17.37 9.56 0.05
C LEU A 65 17.92 8.12 -0.06
N LYS A 66 19.01 7.83 0.66
CA LYS A 66 19.59 6.49 0.72
C LYS A 66 18.60 5.51 1.35
N ASP A 67 18.07 5.85 2.52
CA ASP A 67 17.13 4.99 3.22
C ASP A 67 15.83 4.82 2.43
N ALA A 68 15.34 5.89 1.80
CA ALA A 68 14.15 5.85 0.96
C ALA A 68 14.31 4.91 -0.24
N ARG A 69 15.51 4.78 -0.82
CA ARG A 69 15.78 3.83 -1.93
C ARG A 69 15.86 2.38 -1.46
N GLU A 70 16.24 2.16 -0.21
CA GLU A 70 16.38 0.84 0.43
C GLU A 70 15.06 0.32 1.03
N TYR A 71 13.93 0.99 0.76
CA TYR A 71 12.63 0.58 1.30
C TYR A 71 12.16 -0.80 0.82
N ALA A 72 11.36 -1.46 1.65
CA ALA A 72 10.58 -2.64 1.29
C ALA A 72 9.12 -2.43 1.72
N PRO A 73 8.15 -3.00 0.99
CA PRO A 73 6.78 -3.08 1.48
C PRO A 73 6.70 -4.01 2.69
N ILE A 74 6.02 -3.56 3.74
CA ILE A 74 5.73 -4.34 4.94
C ILE A 74 4.24 -4.62 4.99
N GLY A 75 3.88 -5.89 5.23
CA GLY A 75 2.48 -6.28 5.34
C GLY A 75 1.75 -6.15 4.01
N CYS A 76 0.76 -5.26 3.96
CA CYS A 76 -0.10 -5.12 2.80
C CYS A 76 0.54 -4.26 1.72
N VAL A 77 0.84 -3.00 2.03
CA VAL A 77 1.27 -1.98 1.07
C VAL A 77 2.25 -0.95 1.62
N GLU A 78 2.58 -1.03 2.91
CA GLU A 78 3.23 0.08 3.59
C GLU A 78 4.74 0.12 3.32
N PRO A 79 5.27 1.20 2.71
CA PRO A 79 6.70 1.29 2.44
C PRO A 79 7.46 1.67 3.71
N ALA A 80 8.50 0.91 4.05
CA ALA A 80 9.34 1.20 5.20
C ALA A 80 10.76 0.68 4.99
N HIS A 81 11.73 1.28 5.68
CA HIS A 81 13.09 0.79 5.64
C HIS A 81 13.22 -0.45 6.55
N PRO A 82 13.67 -1.60 6.03
CA PRO A 82 13.92 -2.79 6.83
C PRO A 82 14.89 -2.48 7.98
N CYS A 83 14.54 -2.85 9.22
CA CYS A 83 15.41 -2.67 10.40
C CYS A 83 15.68 -1.24 10.86
N LYS A 84 15.16 -0.19 10.18
CA LYS A 84 15.31 1.22 10.63
C LYS A 84 13.98 1.92 10.91
N THR A 85 12.87 1.29 10.54
CA THR A 85 11.52 1.86 10.71
C THR A 85 10.70 0.99 11.66
N LEU A 86 10.10 1.61 12.67
CA LEU A 86 9.07 0.98 13.52
C LEU A 86 7.70 1.54 13.12
N GLY A 87 7.07 0.95 12.10
CA GLY A 87 5.77 1.39 11.59
C GLY A 87 4.60 0.75 12.34
N CYS A 88 3.85 1.53 13.13
CA CYS A 88 2.57 1.09 13.71
C CYS A 88 1.41 1.32 12.73
N THR A 89 1.43 0.63 11.58
CA THR A 89 0.56 0.96 10.43
C THR A 89 -0.93 0.69 10.65
N ASN A 90 -1.28 -0.15 11.63
CA ASN A 90 -2.66 -0.52 11.95
C ASN A 90 -3.15 0.02 13.32
N ALA A 91 -2.53 1.07 13.85
CA ALA A 91 -2.92 1.61 15.15
C ALA A 91 -4.31 2.26 15.13
N THR A 92 -4.75 2.81 13.99
CA THR A 92 -6.07 3.44 13.85
C THR A 92 -6.54 3.33 12.40
N GLN A 93 -7.81 2.97 12.23
CA GLN A 93 -8.48 2.98 10.93
C GLN A 93 -9.66 3.95 10.99
N ILE A 94 -9.80 4.78 9.96
CA ILE A 94 -10.91 5.74 9.83
C ILE A 94 -11.70 5.44 8.56
N ASN A 95 -13.03 5.49 8.66
CA ASN A 95 -13.90 5.44 7.50
C ASN A 95 -14.31 6.87 7.12
N LEU A 96 -13.73 7.41 6.04
CA LEU A 96 -14.02 8.76 5.57
C LEU A 96 -15.47 8.94 5.13
N VAL A 97 -16.07 7.91 4.52
CA VAL A 97 -17.50 7.93 4.13
C VAL A 97 -18.37 8.03 5.38
N LYS A 98 -17.95 7.41 6.48
CA LYS A 98 -18.66 7.53 7.75
C LYS A 98 -18.63 8.94 8.31
N CYS A 99 -17.51 9.64 8.19
CA CYS A 99 -17.43 11.05 8.58
C CYS A 99 -18.40 11.92 7.77
N LEU A 100 -18.50 11.69 6.46
CA LEU A 100 -19.45 12.39 5.60
C LEU A 100 -20.91 12.08 5.97
N GLU A 101 -21.24 10.81 6.18
CA GLU A 101 -22.57 10.38 6.61
C GLU A 101 -23.00 11.07 7.91
N LEU A 102 -22.13 11.08 8.93
CA LEU A 102 -22.41 11.72 10.20
C LEU A 102 -22.61 13.23 10.04
N THR A 103 -21.81 13.88 9.19
CA THR A 103 -21.93 15.32 8.92
C THR A 103 -23.28 15.65 8.28
N LEU A 104 -23.73 14.84 7.31
CA LEU A 104 -25.01 15.06 6.61
C LEU A 104 -26.22 14.73 7.48
N ASN A 105 -26.07 13.85 8.49
CA ASN A 105 -27.16 13.39 9.35
C ASN A 105 -27.09 13.98 10.77
N ASN A 106 -26.54 15.17 10.94
CA ASN A 106 -26.46 15.89 12.22
C ASN A 106 -25.87 15.04 13.36
N GLY A 107 -24.80 14.32 13.07
CA GLY A 107 -24.09 13.46 14.01
C GLY A 107 -24.75 12.10 14.28
N VAL A 108 -25.88 11.79 13.62
CA VAL A 108 -26.59 10.52 13.78
C VAL A 108 -26.12 9.51 12.75
N ASP A 109 -25.71 8.35 13.24
CA ASP A 109 -25.35 7.20 12.45
C ASP A 109 -26.60 6.52 11.88
N MET A 110 -26.64 6.33 10.56
CA MET A 110 -27.81 5.80 9.86
C MET A 110 -28.03 4.30 10.05
N PHE A 111 -27.00 3.55 10.43
CA PHE A 111 -27.08 2.11 10.63
C PHE A 111 -27.57 1.77 12.04
N THR A 112 -26.91 2.32 13.06
CA THR A 112 -27.17 2.09 14.48
C THR A 112 -28.24 3.02 15.05
N ARG A 113 -28.57 4.13 14.35
CA ARG A 113 -29.48 5.20 14.81
C ARG A 113 -29.00 5.91 16.09
N LYS A 114 -27.72 5.80 16.44
CA LYS A 114 -27.10 6.44 17.61
C LYS A 114 -26.34 7.71 17.21
N LYS A 115 -26.14 8.60 18.17
CA LYS A 115 -25.29 9.79 18.00
C LYS A 115 -23.82 9.41 18.20
N TYR A 116 -23.04 9.45 17.12
CA TYR A 116 -21.58 9.24 17.15
C TYR A 116 -20.80 10.47 16.67
N GLY A 117 -21.43 11.34 15.87
CA GLY A 117 -20.83 12.56 15.37
C GLY A 117 -21.24 13.79 16.18
N ILE A 118 -20.62 14.91 15.83
CA ILE A 118 -20.94 16.22 16.39
C ILE A 118 -22.25 16.72 15.75
N GLU A 119 -23.10 17.39 16.53
CA GLU A 119 -24.28 18.07 16.00
C GLU A 119 -23.86 19.28 15.17
N ASN A 120 -24.52 19.49 14.04
CA ASN A 120 -24.22 20.58 13.14
C ASN A 120 -24.56 21.92 13.81
N SER A 121 -23.60 22.85 13.77
CA SER A 121 -23.78 24.20 14.29
C SER A 121 -24.78 25.02 13.46
N LYS A 122 -25.02 24.64 12.21
CA LYS A 122 -26.02 25.22 11.32
C LYS A 122 -27.04 24.16 10.96
N LYS A 123 -28.33 24.50 11.08
CA LYS A 123 -29.41 23.69 10.50
C LYS A 123 -29.32 23.81 8.98
N ILE A 124 -29.00 22.69 8.33
CA ILE A 124 -29.00 22.55 6.87
C ILE A 124 -30.44 22.40 6.40
#